data_AF-A0A4U1IDK5-F1
#
_entry.id   AF-A0A4U1IDK5-F1
#
_cell.length_a   1.000
_cell.length_b   1.000
_cell.length_c   1.000
_cell.angle_alpha   90.00
_cell.angle_beta   90.00
_cell.angle_gamma   90.00
#
_symmetry.space_group_name_H-M   'P 1'
#
loop_
_entity.id
_entity.type
_entity.pdbx_description
1 polymer ?
#
loop_
_entity_poly.entity_id
_entity_poly.type
_entity_poly.pdbx_seq_one_letter_code
_entity_poly.pdbx_strand_id
1 'polypeptide(L)'
;MELLGWCWVAVKVLVPLWLASHIIRWFLPSEVADRLEIVDNFILARIASIPVFLSNAWLVSAQICYYVGNFFAVVLIAFGAVIVGYSIYLQRETLQFSFAGAYQLAGQLAGDKVAWSGATMLIAATVAICNMWKLNLDRKQYFEKQEKELLERIKKEEEVRREQMKTYHVPMEPTKPFE
;
A
#
# COMPACT_ATOMS: atom_id res chain seq x y z
N MET A 1 12.43 -8.57 -10.58
CA MET A 1 11.61 -9.43 -11.48
C MET A 1 11.78 -10.91 -11.20
N GLU A 2 12.99 -11.40 -10.91
CA GLU A 2 13.24 -12.83 -10.63
C GLU A 2 12.38 -13.39 -9.49
N LEU A 3 12.28 -12.71 -8.34
CA LEU A 3 11.48 -13.14 -7.19
C LEU A 3 9.99 -13.39 -7.49
N LEU A 4 9.38 -12.58 -8.36
CA LEU A 4 7.98 -12.72 -8.75
C LEU A 4 7.78 -13.94 -9.67
N GLY A 5 8.78 -14.21 -10.52
CA GLY A 5 8.89 -15.45 -11.29
C GLY A 5 9.02 -16.67 -10.40
N TRP A 6 9.86 -16.62 -9.36
CA TRP A 6 10.02 -17.71 -8.39
C TRP A 6 8.74 -17.96 -7.57
N CYS A 7 8.00 -16.91 -7.17
CA CYS A 7 6.68 -17.07 -6.55
C CYS A 7 5.68 -17.75 -7.49
N TRP A 8 5.66 -17.37 -8.77
CA TRP A 8 4.77 -17.99 -9.76
C TRP A 8 5.13 -19.45 -10.05
N VAL A 9 6.42 -19.77 -10.12
CA VAL A 9 6.92 -21.14 -10.22
C VAL A 9 6.56 -21.94 -8.96
N ALA A 10 6.69 -21.35 -7.77
CA ALA A 10 6.29 -21.99 -6.53
C ALA A 10 4.79 -22.30 -6.49
N VAL A 11 3.92 -21.40 -6.93
CA VAL A 11 2.46 -21.67 -7.05
C VAL A 11 2.20 -22.81 -8.04
N LYS A 12 2.86 -22.78 -9.21
CA LYS A 12 2.71 -23.83 -10.24
C LYS A 12 3.20 -25.20 -9.82
N VAL A 13 4.13 -25.28 -8.86
CA VAL A 13 4.62 -26.56 -8.35
C VAL A 13 3.83 -27.00 -7.13
N LEU A 14 3.58 -26.11 -6.17
CA LEU A 14 2.92 -26.43 -4.91
C LEU A 14 1.43 -26.73 -5.07
N VAL A 15 0.71 -26.06 -5.97
CA VAL A 15 -0.73 -26.31 -6.19
C VAL A 15 -0.98 -27.69 -6.79
N PRO A 16 -0.29 -28.13 -7.86
CA PRO A 16 -0.44 -29.50 -8.36
C PRO A 16 0.07 -30.55 -7.39
N LEU A 17 1.13 -30.27 -6.63
CA LEU A 17 1.64 -31.20 -5.62
C LEU A 17 0.63 -31.41 -4.49
N TRP A 18 -0.02 -30.33 -4.04
CA TRP A 18 -1.14 -30.38 -3.10
C TRP A 18 -2.33 -31.14 -3.69
N LEU A 19 -2.70 -30.85 -4.93
CA LEU A 19 -3.84 -31.52 -5.60
C LEU A 19 -3.59 -33.03 -5.75
N ALA A 20 -2.37 -33.41 -6.14
CA ALA A 20 -1.96 -34.81 -6.26
C ALA A 20 -1.94 -35.50 -4.88
N SER A 21 -1.36 -34.85 -3.87
CA SER A 21 -1.36 -35.32 -2.47
C SER A 21 -2.79 -35.57 -1.97
N HIS A 22 -3.70 -34.62 -2.22
CA HIS A 22 -5.09 -34.68 -1.80
C HIS A 22 -5.88 -35.82 -2.49
N ILE A 23 -5.64 -36.04 -3.79
CA ILE A 23 -6.26 -37.13 -4.55
C ILE A 23 -5.71 -38.49 -4.10
N ILE A 24 -4.40 -38.61 -3.90
CA ILE A 24 -3.74 -39.86 -3.50
C ILE A 24 -4.18 -40.27 -2.08
N ARG A 25 -4.50 -39.31 -1.21
CA ARG A 25 -4.98 -39.56 0.16
C ARG A 25 -6.24 -40.43 0.21
N TRP A 26 -7.11 -40.35 -0.80
CA TRP A 26 -8.33 -41.16 -0.88
C TRP A 26 -8.05 -42.66 -1.09
N PHE A 27 -6.83 -43.02 -1.51
CA PHE A 27 -6.44 -44.39 -1.83
C PHE A 27 -5.48 -45.00 -0.80
N LEU A 28 -5.16 -44.30 0.29
CA LEU A 28 -4.15 -44.71 1.27
C LEU A 28 -4.75 -45.15 2.61
N PRO A 29 -4.08 -46.07 3.33
CA PRO A 29 -4.46 -46.46 4.70
C PRO A 29 -4.41 -45.26 5.65
N SER A 30 -5.26 -45.27 6.69
CA SER A 30 -5.45 -44.16 7.64
C SER A 30 -4.14 -43.63 8.26
N GLU A 31 -3.21 -44.52 8.61
CA GLU A 31 -1.91 -44.14 9.20
C GLU A 31 -1.01 -43.33 8.26
N VAL A 32 -1.12 -43.54 6.95
CA VAL A 32 -0.35 -42.82 5.93
C VAL A 32 -1.08 -41.53 5.54
N ALA A 33 -2.42 -41.55 5.55
CA ALA A 33 -3.26 -40.38 5.29
C ALA A 33 -3.04 -39.26 6.33
N ASP A 34 -2.86 -39.61 7.61
CA ASP A 34 -2.61 -38.63 8.69
C ASP A 34 -1.24 -37.95 8.53
N ARG A 35 -0.23 -38.66 8.02
CA ARG A 35 1.09 -38.06 7.72
C ARG A 35 1.03 -37.12 6.52
N LEU A 36 0.22 -37.45 5.51
CA LEU A 36 -0.04 -36.60 4.35
C LEU A 36 -0.79 -35.33 4.72
N GLU A 37 -1.65 -35.37 5.75
CA GLU A 37 -2.34 -34.18 6.25
C GLU A 37 -1.39 -33.11 6.79
N ILE A 38 -0.33 -33.52 7.48
CA ILE A 38 0.71 -32.61 7.98
C ILE A 38 1.43 -31.92 6.82
N VAL A 39 1.71 -32.68 5.75
CA VAL A 39 2.36 -32.16 4.53
C VAL A 39 1.42 -31.23 3.77
N ASP A 40 0.14 -31.58 3.62
CA ASP A 40 -0.88 -30.73 3.00
C ASP A 40 -1.06 -29.41 3.75
N ASN A 41 -1.14 -29.45 5.08
CA ASN A 41 -1.23 -28.26 5.92
C ASN A 41 0.00 -27.36 5.80
N PHE A 42 1.19 -27.95 5.68
CA PHE A 42 2.42 -27.20 5.42
C PHE A 42 2.41 -26.53 4.04
N ILE A 43 1.95 -27.23 3.00
CA ILE A 43 1.86 -26.69 1.64
C ILE A 43 0.81 -25.58 1.57
N LEU A 44 -0.35 -25.77 2.20
CA LEU A 44 -1.41 -24.75 2.32
C LEU A 44 -0.91 -23.49 3.05
N ALA A 45 -0.18 -23.65 4.15
CA ALA A 45 0.42 -22.53 4.86
C ALA A 45 1.42 -21.76 3.99
N ARG A 46 2.19 -22.46 3.16
CA ARG A 46 3.11 -21.83 2.20
C ARG A 46 2.39 -21.11 1.07
N ILE A 47 1.35 -21.70 0.49
CA ILE A 47 0.52 -21.05 -0.53
C ILE A 47 -0.16 -19.79 0.03
N ALA A 48 -0.69 -19.86 1.25
CA ALA A 48 -1.34 -18.74 1.94
C ALA A 48 -0.38 -17.58 2.27
N SER A 49 0.92 -17.86 2.43
CA SER A 49 1.94 -16.83 2.72
C SER A 49 2.38 -16.00 1.51
N ILE A 50 2.15 -16.49 0.28
CA ILE A 50 2.51 -15.83 -0.98
C ILE A 50 1.81 -14.47 -1.18
N PRO A 51 0.49 -14.33 -0.98
CA PRO A 51 -0.19 -13.03 -1.11
C PRO A 51 0.30 -11.99 -0.09
N VAL A 52 0.68 -12.42 1.12
CA VAL A 52 1.25 -11.51 2.14
C VAL A 52 2.61 -10.97 1.70
N PHE A 53 3.47 -11.84 1.15
CA PHE A 53 4.76 -11.43 0.62
C PHE A 53 4.62 -10.49 -0.59
N LEU A 54 3.73 -10.80 -1.53
CA LEU A 54 3.46 -9.94 -2.69
C LEU A 54 2.93 -8.57 -2.26
N SER A 55 2.01 -8.53 -1.29
CA SER A 55 1.48 -7.29 -0.72
C SER A 55 2.58 -6.43 -0.09
N ASN A 56 3.46 -7.04 0.70
CA ASN A 56 4.60 -6.34 1.30
C ASN A 56 5.60 -5.83 0.26
N ALA A 57 5.93 -6.64 -0.75
CA ALA A 57 6.81 -6.23 -1.85
C ALA A 57 6.19 -5.09 -2.68
N TRP A 58 4.89 -5.14 -2.92
CA TRP A 58 4.14 -4.07 -3.58
C TRP A 58 4.16 -2.78 -2.75
N LEU A 59 3.94 -2.85 -1.44
CA LEU A 59 4.01 -1.70 -0.53
C LEU A 59 5.40 -1.05 -0.53
N VAL A 60 6.47 -1.84 -0.47
CA VAL A 60 7.85 -1.34 -0.53
C VAL A 60 8.14 -0.70 -1.89
N SER A 61 7.74 -1.35 -2.99
CA SER A 61 7.89 -0.77 -4.33
C SER A 61 7.12 0.54 -4.49
N ALA A 62 5.90 0.62 -3.96
CA ALA A 62 5.08 1.82 -4.00
C ALA A 62 5.71 2.96 -3.17
N GLN A 63 6.32 2.66 -2.02
CA GLN A 63 7.06 3.64 -1.23
C GLN A 63 8.27 4.18 -1.98
N ILE A 64 9.06 3.32 -2.63
CA ILE A 64 10.21 3.75 -3.44
C ILE A 64 9.73 4.67 -4.57
N CYS A 65 8.70 4.27 -5.31
CA CYS A 65 8.11 5.10 -6.37
C CYS A 65 7.59 6.45 -5.84
N TYR A 66 7.05 6.50 -4.64
CA TYR A 66 6.59 7.74 -4.00
C TYR A 66 7.75 8.72 -3.72
N TYR A 67 8.86 8.24 -3.17
CA TYR A 67 10.03 9.09 -2.90
C TYR A 67 10.71 9.56 -4.19
N VAL A 68 10.89 8.66 -5.15
CA VAL A 68 11.46 8.98 -6.46
C VAL A 68 10.58 9.99 -7.20
N GLY A 69 9.26 9.78 -7.19
CA GLY A 69 8.30 10.69 -7.80
C GLY A 69 8.33 12.10 -7.19
N ASN A 70 8.39 12.21 -5.86
CA ASN A 70 8.53 13.50 -5.17
C ASN A 70 9.86 14.19 -5.51
N PHE A 71 10.97 13.45 -5.59
CA PHE A 71 12.26 14.00 -5.99
C PHE A 71 12.19 14.59 -7.42
N PHE A 72 11.62 13.85 -8.38
CA PHE A 72 11.44 14.37 -9.74
C PHE A 72 10.51 15.58 -9.80
N ALA A 73 9.44 15.62 -9.01
CA ALA A 73 8.56 16.77 -8.94
C ALA A 73 9.30 18.02 -8.44
N VAL A 74 10.15 17.90 -7.42
CA VAL A 74 10.99 19.01 -6.92
C VAL A 74 11.99 19.47 -7.98
N VAL A 75 12.64 18.53 -8.67
CA VAL A 75 13.57 18.85 -9.77
C VAL A 75 12.85 19.58 -10.90
N LEU A 76 11.65 19.13 -11.30
CA LEU A 76 10.83 19.78 -12.33
C LEU A 76 10.40 21.19 -11.90
N ILE A 77 10.09 21.40 -10.61
CA ILE A 77 9.78 22.74 -10.10
C ILE A 77 11.00 23.66 -10.20
N ALA A 78 12.17 23.19 -9.75
CA ALA A 78 13.39 23.96 -9.82
C ALA A 78 13.76 24.31 -11.27
N PHE A 79 13.70 23.33 -12.17
CA PHE A 79 14.01 23.54 -13.59
C PHE A 79 12.99 24.46 -14.27
N GLY A 80 11.69 24.24 -14.04
CA GLY A 80 10.63 25.09 -14.58
C GLY A 80 10.74 26.53 -14.09
N ALA A 81 11.05 26.74 -12.81
CA ALA A 81 11.25 28.07 -12.23
C ALA A 81 12.48 28.78 -12.82
N VAL A 82 13.58 28.05 -13.04
CA VAL A 82 14.77 28.59 -13.71
C VAL A 82 14.48 29.00 -15.15
N ILE A 83 13.78 28.14 -15.91
CA ILE A 83 13.42 28.43 -17.30
C ILE A 83 12.52 29.66 -17.40
N VAL A 84 11.44 29.71 -16.60
CA VAL A 84 10.52 30.85 -16.57
C VAL A 84 11.25 32.12 -16.09
N GLY A 85 12.04 32.02 -15.03
CA GLY A 85 12.83 33.14 -14.50
C GLY A 85 13.85 33.68 -15.51
N TYR A 86 14.48 32.79 -16.28
CA TYR A 86 15.41 33.17 -17.33
C TYR A 86 14.71 33.87 -18.51
N SER A 87 13.54 33.37 -18.95
CA SER A 87 12.74 34.04 -19.98
C SER A 87 12.26 35.43 -19.51
N ILE A 88 11.88 35.58 -18.24
CA ILE A 88 11.53 36.88 -17.64
C ILE A 88 12.77 37.80 -17.62
N TYR A 89 13.94 37.28 -17.24
CA TYR A 89 15.19 38.05 -17.21
C TYR A 89 15.58 38.55 -18.61
N LEU A 90 15.38 37.75 -19.66
CA LEU A 90 15.63 38.18 -21.04
C LEU A 90 14.70 39.31 -21.50
N GLN A 91 13.48 39.38 -20.96
CA GLN A 91 12.50 40.44 -21.24
C GLN A 91 12.57 41.61 -20.22
N ARG A 92 13.65 41.68 -19.44
CA ARG A 92 13.89 42.72 -18.42
C ARG A 92 13.74 44.15 -18.95
N GLU A 93 14.14 44.43 -20.19
CA GLU A 93 14.12 45.79 -20.72
C GLU A 93 12.72 46.28 -21.08
N THR A 94 11.74 45.37 -21.25
CA THR A 94 10.33 45.71 -21.52
C THR A 94 9.47 45.76 -20.26
N LEU A 95 10.03 45.45 -19.09
CA LEU A 95 9.32 45.41 -17.81
C LEU A 95 9.06 46.82 -17.26
N GLN A 96 7.91 47.38 -17.59
CA GLN A 96 7.32 48.43 -16.75
C GLN A 96 6.65 47.76 -15.54
N PHE A 97 7.02 48.15 -14.32
CA PHE A 97 6.41 47.69 -13.06
C PHE A 97 5.00 48.28 -12.87
N SER A 98 4.09 47.98 -13.80
CA SER A 98 2.67 48.31 -13.75
C SER A 98 1.83 47.07 -14.06
N PHE A 99 0.57 47.06 -13.63
CA PHE A 99 -0.36 45.95 -13.91
C PHE A 99 -0.55 45.70 -15.42
N ALA A 100 -0.51 46.78 -16.22
CA ALA A 100 -0.55 46.70 -17.68
C ALA A 100 0.76 46.12 -18.25
N GLY A 101 1.91 46.47 -17.67
CA GLY A 101 3.22 45.90 -18.02
C GLY A 101 3.30 44.40 -17.72
N ALA A 102 2.69 43.94 -16.62
CA ALA A 102 2.58 42.51 -16.32
C ALA A 102 1.74 41.74 -17.35
N TYR A 103 0.64 42.35 -17.85
CA TYR A 103 -0.18 41.75 -18.90
C TYR A 103 0.54 41.70 -20.26
N GLN A 104 1.29 42.74 -20.62
CA GLN A 104 2.12 42.74 -21.82
C GLN A 104 3.24 41.71 -21.73
N LEU A 105 3.90 41.60 -20.57
CA LEU A 105 4.91 40.58 -20.33
C LEU A 105 4.32 39.17 -20.43
N ALA A 106 3.14 38.93 -19.85
CA ALA A 106 2.43 37.66 -19.98
C ALA A 106 2.10 37.33 -21.43
N GLY A 107 1.70 38.32 -22.25
CA GLY A 107 1.49 38.16 -23.69
C GLY A 107 2.78 37.83 -24.46
N GLN A 108 3.90 38.46 -24.09
CA GLN A 108 5.21 38.19 -24.70
C GLN A 108 5.76 36.82 -24.29
N LEU A 109 5.61 36.43 -23.03
CA LEU A 109 5.96 35.11 -22.51
C LEU A 109 5.07 33.99 -23.07
N ALA A 110 3.80 34.29 -23.36
CA ALA A 110 2.90 33.32 -24.00
C ALA A 110 3.33 32.96 -25.44
N GLY A 111 4.04 33.87 -26.11
CA GLY A 111 4.64 33.62 -27.43
C GLY A 111 6.00 32.91 -27.38
N ASP A 112 6.66 32.89 -26.23
CA ASP A 112 7.95 32.23 -26.04
C ASP A 112 7.77 30.74 -25.71
N LYS A 113 8.16 29.86 -26.63
CA LYS A 113 8.07 28.40 -26.49
C LYS A 113 8.84 27.90 -25.25
N VAL A 114 9.93 28.59 -24.88
CA VAL A 114 10.78 28.21 -23.75
C VAL A 114 10.08 28.51 -22.43
N ALA A 115 9.57 29.74 -22.27
CA ALA A 115 8.76 30.14 -21.12
C ALA A 115 7.51 29.26 -20.95
N TRP A 116 6.83 28.95 -22.06
CA TRP A 116 5.63 28.11 -22.07
C TRP A 116 5.94 26.68 -21.60
N SER A 117 7.08 26.12 -22.02
CA SER A 117 7.54 24.79 -21.55
C SER A 117 7.86 24.79 -20.06
N GLY A 118 8.52 25.84 -19.54
CA GLY A 118 8.81 25.97 -18.12
C GLY A 118 7.54 26.09 -17.28
N ALA A 119 6.56 26.87 -17.75
CA ALA A 119 5.27 27.01 -17.09
C ALA A 119 4.47 25.69 -17.07
N THR A 120 4.47 24.92 -18.16
CA THR A 120 3.82 23.60 -18.19
C THR A 120 4.51 22.60 -17.26
N MET A 121 5.85 22.62 -17.14
CA MET A 121 6.57 21.80 -16.17
C MET A 121 6.17 22.14 -14.72
N LEU A 122 6.05 23.43 -14.40
CA LEU A 122 5.60 23.89 -13.08
C LEU A 122 4.18 23.39 -12.76
N ILE A 123 3.25 23.55 -13.71
CA ILE A 123 1.86 23.09 -13.55
C ILE A 123 1.82 21.57 -13.38
N ALA A 124 2.49 20.82 -14.25
CA ALA A 124 2.50 19.35 -14.19
C ALA A 124 3.09 18.83 -12.87
N ALA A 125 4.21 19.41 -12.41
CA ALA A 125 4.81 19.06 -11.13
C ALA A 125 3.89 19.38 -9.95
N THR A 126 3.18 20.52 -10.00
CA THR A 126 2.21 20.89 -8.97
C THR A 126 1.04 19.91 -8.90
N VAL A 127 0.46 19.53 -10.05
CA VAL A 127 -0.60 18.51 -10.10
C VAL A 127 -0.11 17.15 -9.58
N ALA A 128 1.12 16.76 -9.93
CA ALA A 128 1.74 15.53 -9.44
C ALA A 128 1.87 15.53 -7.91
N ILE A 129 2.34 16.62 -7.31
CA ILE A 129 2.44 16.77 -5.85
C ILE A 129 1.05 16.71 -5.20
N CYS A 130 0.05 17.41 -5.75
CA CYS A 130 -1.33 17.36 -5.23
C CYS A 130 -1.89 15.93 -5.25
N ASN A 131 -1.71 15.19 -6.35
CA ASN A 131 -2.14 13.79 -6.44
C ASN A 131 -1.40 12.89 -5.44
N MET A 132 -0.08 13.07 -5.30
CA MET A 132 0.72 12.31 -4.34
C MET A 132 0.35 12.62 -2.89
N TRP A 133 0.00 13.86 -2.58
CA TRP A 133 -0.46 14.26 -1.25
C TRP A 133 -1.82 13.65 -0.93
N LYS A 134 -2.75 13.68 -1.90
CA LYS A 134 -4.06 13.01 -1.77
C LYS A 134 -3.90 11.51 -1.49
N LEU A 135 -3.06 10.82 -2.24
CA LEU A 135 -2.76 9.39 -2.00
C LEU A 135 -2.19 9.13 -0.60
N ASN A 136 -1.37 10.03 -0.08
CA ASN A 136 -0.80 9.88 1.27
C ASN A 136 -1.86 10.09 2.36
N LEU A 137 -2.82 11.01 2.15
CA LEU A 137 -3.97 11.20 3.05
C LEU A 137 -4.88 9.97 3.04
N ASP A 138 -5.23 9.47 1.86
CA ASP A 138 -6.06 8.26 1.70
C ASP A 138 -5.39 7.04 2.36
N ARG A 139 -4.06 6.92 2.23
CA ARG A 139 -3.26 5.87 2.88
C ARG A 139 -3.34 5.95 4.40
N LYS A 140 -3.21 7.15 4.99
CA LYS A 140 -3.33 7.33 6.46
C LYS A 140 -4.70 6.91 6.96
N GLN A 141 -5.77 7.33 6.26
CA GLN A 141 -7.13 6.96 6.62
C GLN A 141 -7.36 5.44 6.54
N TYR A 142 -6.76 4.76 5.57
CA TYR A 142 -6.84 3.31 5.45
C TYR A 142 -6.18 2.59 6.63
N PHE A 143 -4.97 2.99 7.02
CA PHE A 143 -4.28 2.38 8.16
C PHE A 143 -4.98 2.67 9.49
N GLU A 144 -5.49 3.89 9.69
CA GLU A 144 -6.30 4.22 10.86
C GLU A 144 -7.58 3.37 10.96
N LYS A 145 -8.23 3.06 9.84
CA LYS A 145 -9.37 2.14 9.82
C LYS A 145 -8.97 0.72 10.20
N GLN A 146 -7.88 0.20 9.63
CA GLN A 146 -7.40 -1.15 9.96
C GLN A 146 -6.99 -1.28 11.42
N GLU A 147 -6.32 -0.29 11.98
CA GLU A 147 -5.92 -0.29 13.39
C GLU A 147 -7.15 -0.28 14.32
N LYS A 148 -8.18 0.51 13.99
CA LYS A 148 -9.45 0.50 14.72
C LYS A 148 -10.16 -0.84 14.64
N GLU A 149 -10.24 -1.45 13.45
CA GLU A 149 -10.86 -2.78 13.27
C GLU A 149 -10.10 -3.86 14.04
N LEU A 150 -8.77 -3.80 14.09
CA LEU A 150 -7.95 -4.74 14.85
C LEU A 150 -8.19 -4.60 16.36
N LEU A 151 -8.23 -3.37 16.88
CA LEU A 151 -8.53 -3.07 18.28
C LEU A 151 -9.94 -3.53 18.68
N GLU A 152 -10.93 -3.36 17.79
CA GLU A 152 -12.29 -3.85 18.02
C GLU A 152 -12.36 -5.39 18.07
N ARG A 153 -11.59 -6.09 17.22
CA ARG A 153 -11.51 -7.56 17.29
C ARG A 153 -10.89 -8.03 18.60
N ILE A 154 -9.80 -7.41 19.04
CA ILE A 154 -9.14 -7.75 20.31
C ILE A 154 -10.09 -7.52 21.49
N LYS A 155 -10.82 -6.39 21.52
CA LYS A 155 -11.81 -6.11 22.57
C LYS A 155 -12.95 -7.13 22.59
N LYS A 156 -13.47 -7.52 21.42
CA LYS A 156 -14.51 -8.55 21.32
C LYS A 156 -14.01 -9.91 21.82
N GLU A 157 -12.78 -10.29 21.48
CA GLU A 157 -12.18 -11.53 21.99
C GLU A 157 -11.96 -11.49 23.50
N GLU A 158 -11.55 -10.35 24.06
CA GLU A 158 -11.43 -10.17 25.51
C GLU A 158 -12.77 -10.22 26.25
N GLU A 159 -13.82 -9.61 25.68
CA GLU A 159 -15.18 -9.66 26.23
C GLU A 159 -15.72 -11.09 26.26
N VAL A 160 -15.61 -11.82 25.13
CA VAL A 160 -16.00 -13.24 25.05
C VAL A 160 -15.23 -14.07 26.08
N ARG A 161 -13.92 -13.82 26.24
CA ARG A 161 -13.09 -14.54 27.22
C ARG A 161 -13.50 -14.22 28.67
N ARG A 162 -13.89 -12.98 28.97
CA ARG A 162 -14.41 -12.58 30.30
C ARG A 162 -15.79 -13.17 30.59
N GLU A 163 -16.68 -13.22 29.60
CA GLU A 163 -17.99 -13.86 29.74
C GLU A 163 -17.85 -15.35 30.02
N GLN A 164 -16.97 -16.04 29.29
CA GLN A 164 -16.66 -17.45 29.54
C GLN A 164 -16.12 -17.66 30.97
N MET A 165 -15.20 -16.83 31.47
CA MET A 165 -14.70 -16.94 32.85
C MET A 165 -15.78 -16.72 33.91
N LYS A 166 -16.77 -15.85 33.66
CA LYS A 166 -17.91 -15.65 34.57
C LYS A 166 -18.84 -16.88 34.60
N THR A 167 -19.04 -17.55 33.46
CA THR A 167 -19.88 -18.75 33.37
C THR A 167 -19.28 -19.94 34.14
N TYR A 168 -17.95 -20.03 34.29
CA TYR A 168 -17.31 -21.09 35.09
C TYR A 168 -17.29 -20.81 36.61
N HIS A 169 -17.73 -19.63 37.05
CA HIS A 169 -17.86 -19.29 38.47
C HIS A 169 -19.31 -19.44 38.95
N VAL A 170 -19.89 -20.62 38.72
CA VAL A 170 -21.11 -21.04 39.43
C VAL A 170 -20.67 -21.47 40.84
N PRO A 171 -21.15 -20.83 41.92
CA PRO A 171 -20.80 -21.26 43.27
C PRO A 171 -21.40 -22.66 43.51
N MET A 172 -20.55 -23.62 43.87
CA MET A 172 -21.04 -24.93 44.31
C MET A 172 -21.85 -24.74 45.59
N GLU A 173 -23.17 -24.97 45.50
CA GLU A 173 -24.02 -25.08 46.69
C GLU A 173 -23.52 -26.23 47.57
N PRO A 174 -23.34 -26.02 48.89
CA PRO A 174 -22.88 -27.07 49.76
C PRO A 174 -23.99 -28.12 49.89
N THR A 175 -23.70 -29.34 49.41
CA THR A 175 -24.56 -30.51 49.56
C THR A 175 -24.81 -30.77 51.04
N LYS A 176 -26.08 -30.70 51.46
CA LYS A 176 -26.49 -31.09 52.81
C LYS A 176 -26.27 -32.60 52.99
N PRO A 177 -25.79 -33.03 54.17
CA PRO A 177 -25.64 -34.45 54.46
C PRO A 177 -27.03 -35.09 54.55
N PHE A 178 -27.18 -36.25 53.90
CA PHE A 178 -28.36 -37.10 53.98
C PHE A 178 -28.49 -37.65 55.42
N GLU A 179 -29.64 -37.41 56.05
CA GLU A 179 -30.14 -38.14 57.22
C GLU A 179 -31.09 -39.25 56.77
#